data_AF-A0A961F5R9-F1
#
_entry.id   AF-A0A961F5R9-F1
#
_cell.length_a   1.000
_cell.length_b   1.000
_cell.length_c   1.000
_cell.angle_alpha   90.00
_cell.angle_beta   90.00
_cell.angle_gamma   90.00
#
_symmetry.space_group_name_H-M   'P 1'
#
loop_
_entity.id
_entity.type
_entity.pdbx_description
1 polymer ?
#
loop_
_entity_poly.entity_id
_entity_poly.type
_entity_poly.pdbx_seq_one_letter_code
_entity_poly.pdbx_strand_id
1 'polypeptide(L)'
;MKRYLLPVAITALVIAFWASADFQQIAAGVAIFLFGMLMLEDGFKLFSGGTLERLLERATSSVPRSLLFGIVSTTLMQSSSLV
;
A
#
# COMPACT_ATOMS: atom_id res chain seq x y z
N MET A 1 38.94 -25.24 -7.70
CA MET A 1 38.41 -24.37 -8.79
C MET A 1 36.98 -23.87 -8.56
N LYS A 2 36.08 -24.59 -7.87
CA LYS A 2 34.67 -24.15 -7.63
C LYS A 2 34.50 -22.90 -6.75
N ARG A 3 35.49 -22.55 -5.92
CA ARG A 3 35.43 -21.42 -4.95
C ARG A 3 35.51 -20.03 -5.62
N TYR A 4 36.05 -19.93 -6.83
CA TYR A 4 36.06 -18.70 -7.64
C TYR A 4 34.85 -18.58 -8.57
N LEU A 5 34.11 -19.67 -8.79
CA LEU A 5 32.96 -19.67 -9.68
C LEU A 5 31.75 -18.94 -9.07
N LEU A 6 31.57 -19.08 -7.74
CA LEU A 6 30.52 -18.38 -7.00
C LEU A 6 30.67 -16.84 -7.05
N PRO A 7 31.81 -16.23 -6.69
CA PRO A 7 31.94 -14.78 -6.76
C PRO A 7 31.81 -14.28 -8.20
N VAL A 8 32.38 -14.99 -9.19
CA VAL A 8 32.25 -14.63 -10.61
C VAL A 8 30.79 -14.69 -11.09
N ALA A 9 30.05 -15.74 -10.73
CA ALA A 9 28.64 -15.87 -11.06
C ALA A 9 27.79 -14.77 -10.42
N ILE A 10 28.06 -14.41 -9.16
CA ILE A 10 27.36 -13.32 -8.46
C ILE A 10 27.66 -11.98 -9.14
N THR A 11 28.92 -11.67 -9.47
CA THR A 11 29.24 -10.43 -10.20
C THR A 11 28.60 -10.38 -11.59
N ALA A 12 28.59 -11.50 -12.32
CA ALA A 12 27.94 -11.57 -13.62
C ALA A 12 26.42 -11.35 -13.51
N LEU A 13 25.79 -11.90 -12.47
CA LEU A 13 24.36 -11.74 -12.21
C LEU A 13 24.03 -10.29 -11.82
N VAL A 14 24.84 -9.66 -10.97
CA VAL A 14 24.71 -8.23 -10.62
C VAL A 14 24.87 -7.34 -11.86
N ILE A 15 25.83 -7.63 -12.75
CA ILE A 15 26.01 -6.89 -14.01
C ILE A 15 24.82 -7.08 -14.93
N ALA A 16 24.33 -8.31 -15.09
CA ALA A 16 23.15 -8.61 -15.90
C ALA A 16 21.89 -7.90 -15.36
N PHE A 17 21.78 -7.83 -14.04
CA PHE A 17 20.72 -7.10 -13.34
C PHE A 17 20.82 -5.58 -13.51
N TRP A 18 22.03 -5.03 -13.55
CA TRP A 18 22.26 -3.61 -13.79
C TRP A 18 22.04 -3.21 -15.26
N ALA A 19 22.18 -4.16 -16.18
CA ALA A 19 21.93 -3.94 -17.59
C ALA A 19 20.44 -3.84 -17.94
N SER A 20 19.54 -4.39 -17.11
CA SER A 20 18.10 -4.37 -17.32
C SER A 20 17.40 -3.24 -16.55
N ALA A 21 17.34 -2.07 -17.18
CA ALA A 21 16.65 -0.89 -16.64
C ALA A 21 15.18 -1.19 -16.24
N ASP A 22 14.47 -2.01 -17.01
CA ASP A 22 13.10 -2.43 -16.70
C ASP A 22 13.02 -3.19 -15.37
N PHE A 23 13.99 -4.06 -15.10
CA PHE A 23 14.02 -4.82 -13.85
C PHE A 23 14.26 -3.89 -12.65
N GLN A 24 15.15 -2.92 -12.79
CA GLN A 24 15.40 -1.92 -11.76
C GLN A 24 14.15 -1.07 -11.49
N GLN A 25 13.42 -0.68 -12.54
CA GLN A 25 12.18 0.09 -12.41
C GLN A 25 11.09 -0.71 -11.70
N ILE A 26 10.90 -1.98 -12.05
CA ILE A 26 9.95 -2.87 -11.37
C ILE A 26 10.35 -3.05 -9.91
N ALA A 27 11.62 -3.34 -9.63
CA ALA A 27 12.11 -3.53 -8.27
C ALA A 27 11.93 -2.27 -7.40
N ALA A 28 12.19 -1.09 -7.95
CA ALA A 28 11.94 0.18 -7.27
C ALA A 28 10.45 0.42 -7.01
N GLY A 29 9.59 0.13 -7.99
CA GLY A 29 8.14 0.21 -7.82
C GLY A 29 7.62 -0.73 -6.73
N VAL A 30 8.10 -1.97 -6.70
CA VAL A 30 7.77 -2.95 -5.66
C VAL A 30 8.25 -2.48 -4.29
N ALA A 31 9.47 -1.93 -4.19
CA ALA A 31 10.00 -1.41 -2.93
C ALA A 31 9.14 -0.27 -2.37
N ILE A 32 8.72 0.67 -3.22
CA ILE A 32 7.83 1.78 -2.84
C ILE A 32 6.46 1.24 -2.43
N PHE A 33 5.92 0.27 -3.17
CA PHE A 33 4.62 -0.34 -2.86
C PHE A 33 4.61 -1.05 -1.51
N LEU A 34 5.62 -1.89 -1.25
CA LEU A 34 5.79 -2.58 0.04
C LEU A 34 5.95 -1.56 1.19
N PHE A 35 6.75 -0.52 0.99
CA PHE A 35 6.88 0.56 1.96
C PHE A 35 5.54 1.26 2.23
N GLY A 36 4.78 1.55 1.18
CA GLY A 36 3.43 2.12 1.29
C GLY A 36 2.50 1.22 2.11
N MET A 37 2.52 -0.10 1.88
CA MET A 37 1.70 -1.04 2.65
C MET A 37 2.07 -1.07 4.12
N LEU A 38 3.37 -1.02 4.47
CA LEU A 38 3.82 -0.95 5.87
C LEU A 38 3.32 0.33 6.55
N MET A 39 3.42 1.47 5.86
CA MET A 39 2.91 2.75 6.37
C MET A 39 1.39 2.74 6.55
N LEU A 40 0.65 2.11 5.63
CA LEU A 40 -0.80 1.93 5.77
C LEU A 40 -1.15 1.00 6.93
N GLU A 41 -0.41 -0.08 7.14
CA GLU A 41 -0.60 -0.97 8.28
C GLU A 41 -0.42 -0.24 9.60
N ASP A 42 0.67 0.52 9.75
CA ASP A 42 0.95 1.30 10.97
C ASP A 42 -0.08 2.43 11.16
N GLY A 43 -0.46 3.12 10.09
CA GLY A 43 -1.53 4.11 10.10
C GLY A 43 -2.85 3.50 10.55
N PHE A 44 -3.25 2.36 9.97
CA PHE A 44 -4.47 1.67 10.37
C PHE A 44 -4.41 1.18 11.80
N LYS A 45 -3.28 0.69 12.31
CA LYS A 45 -3.16 0.34 13.74
C LYS A 45 -3.40 1.56 14.64
N LEU A 46 -2.83 2.71 14.29
CA LEU A 46 -3.06 3.95 15.02
C LEU A 46 -4.52 4.41 14.97
N PHE A 47 -5.16 4.35 13.78
CA PHE A 47 -6.56 4.74 13.61
C PHE A 47 -7.53 3.76 14.27
N SER A 48 -7.31 2.45 14.12
CA SER A 48 -8.18 1.37 14.60
C SER A 48 -8.09 1.13 16.11
N GLY A 49 -7.05 1.61 16.80
CA GLY A 49 -6.90 1.52 18.27
C GLY A 49 -7.92 2.29 19.12
N GLY A 50 -9.10 2.60 18.58
CA GLY A 50 -10.24 3.20 19.28
C GLY A 50 -10.75 4.52 18.68
N THR A 51 -9.94 5.23 17.89
CA THR A 51 -10.35 6.50 17.25
C THR A 51 -11.33 6.29 16.10
N LEU A 52 -10.97 5.41 15.15
CA LEU A 52 -11.80 5.09 13.99
C LEU A 52 -13.06 4.35 14.43
N GLU A 53 -12.94 3.43 15.39
CA GLU A 53 -14.06 2.70 15.98
C GLU A 53 -15.09 3.65 16.58
N ARG A 54 -14.67 4.57 17.46
CA ARG A 54 -15.59 5.58 18.04
C ARG A 54 -16.21 6.51 17.00
N LEU A 55 -15.48 6.81 15.93
CA LEU A 55 -15.98 7.68 14.85
C LEU A 55 -17.07 6.97 14.04
N LEU A 56 -16.83 5.70 13.67
CA LEU A 56 -17.81 4.86 12.99
C LEU A 56 -19.03 4.59 13.87
N GLU A 57 -18.81 4.27 15.15
CA GLU A 57 -19.90 4.04 16.11
C GLU A 57 -20.79 5.28 16.26
N ARG A 58 -20.19 6.48 16.34
CA ARG A 58 -20.96 7.74 16.35
C ARG A 58 -21.69 7.99 15.04
N ALA A 59 -21.04 7.77 13.90
CA ALA A 59 -21.61 7.98 12.57
C ALA A 59 -22.78 7.02 12.27
N THR A 60 -22.76 5.81 12.83
CA THR A 60 -23.75 4.74 12.60
C THR A 60 -24.65 4.49 13.81
N SER A 61 -24.59 5.34 14.84
CA SER A 61 -25.30 5.16 16.12
C SER A 61 -26.84 5.07 16.04
N SER A 62 -27.47 5.45 14.92
CA SER A 62 -28.90 5.29 14.71
C SER A 62 -29.26 5.18 13.23
N VAL A 63 -30.41 4.55 12.93
CA VAL A 63 -30.93 4.35 11.55
C VAL A 63 -30.91 5.63 10.69
N PRO A 64 -31.37 6.81 11.15
CA PRO A 64 -31.27 8.02 10.32
C PRO A 64 -29.83 8.50 10.14
N ARG A 65 -28.94 8.32 11.13
CA ARG A 65 -27.52 8.72 11.03
C ARG A 65 -26.75 7.81 10.08
N SER A 66 -26.98 6.50 10.15
CA SER A 66 -26.37 5.54 9.24
C SER A 66 -26.81 5.76 7.79
N LEU A 67 -28.08 6.13 7.57
CA LEU A 67 -28.60 6.45 6.24
C LEU A 67 -27.95 7.73 5.68
N LEU A 68 -27.90 8.79 6.48
CA LEU A 68 -27.26 10.06 6.09
C LEU A 68 -25.76 9.88 5.82
N PHE A 69 -25.08 9.11 6.66
CA PHE A 69 -23.68 8.75 6.46
C PHE A 69 -23.48 7.98 5.15
N GLY A 70 -24.34 7.00 4.85
CA GLY A 70 -24.29 6.24 3.61
C GLY A 70 -24.52 7.12 2.37
N ILE A 71 -25.50 8.03 2.41
CA ILE A 71 -25.76 8.99 1.32
C ILE A 71 -24.55 9.88 1.10
N VAL A 72 -24.02 10.52 2.16
CA VAL A 72 -22.86 11.41 2.06
C VAL A 72 -21.63 10.65 1.56
N SER A 73 -21.36 9.46 2.10
CA SER A 73 -20.24 8.62 1.68
C SER A 73 -20.35 8.24 0.19
N THR A 74 -21.55 7.88 -0.27
CA THR A 74 -21.79 7.51 -1.67
C THR A 74 -21.68 8.71 -2.60
N THR A 75 -22.25 9.85 -2.21
CA THR A 75 -22.15 11.10 -2.98
C THR A 75 -20.70 11.56 -3.09
N LEU A 76 -19.89 11.46 -2.02
CA LEU A 76 -18.47 11.80 -2.06
C LEU A 76 -17.70 10.87 -3.00
N MET A 77 -17.91 9.55 -2.90
CA MET A 77 -17.26 8.56 -3.76
C MET A 77 -17.63 8.78 -5.24
N GLN A 78 -18.91 9.03 -5.54
CA GLN A 78 -19.40 9.31 -6.89
C GLN A 78 -19.05 10.73 -7.39
N SER A 79 -18.80 11.69 -6.50
CA SER A 79 -18.40 13.05 -6.88
C SER A 79 -16.96 13.14 -7.35
N SER A 80 -16.14 12.13 -7.05
CA SER A 80 -14.85 12.01 -7.70
C SER A 80 -15.13 11.73 -9.16
N SER A 81 -14.71 12.64 -10.05
CA SER A 81 -14.79 12.50 -11.52
C SER A 81 -13.88 11.38 -12.07
N LEU A 82 -13.58 10.40 -11.22
CA LEU A 82 -12.81 9.20 -11.48
C LEU A 82 -13.78 8.01 -11.49
N VAL A 83 -14.87 8.18 -12.22
CA VAL A 83 -15.67 7.09 -12.81
C VAL A 83 -15.52 7.17 -14.31
#